data_AF-A0A954YVR7-F1
#
_entry.id   AF-A0A954YVR7-F1
#
_cell.length_a   1.000
_cell.length_b   1.000
_cell.length_c   1.000
_cell.angle_alpha   90.00
_cell.angle_beta   90.00
_cell.angle_gamma   90.00
#
_symmetry.space_group_name_H-M   'P 1'
#
loop_
_entity.id
_entity.type
_entity.pdbx_description
1 polymer ?
#
loop_
_entity_poly.entity_id
_entity_poly.type
_entity_poly.pdbx_seq_one_letter_code
_entity_poly.pdbx_strand_id
1 'polypeptide(L)'
;MKRAFCFVTLVAVAAAGCAEQRHFEYPVAHKGDVVDTYHGTKVPDPYRWLEDPDSPESREWIEAENKLTFGYLEGIPQREKIQKRLTELWNYEKYGTPYKQGGRYFFYKNDGLQNHSVLYTARNLDDEPTVLIDPNTFSEDGTVAMSDYAVSDDGKYVAYSVSEGGSDWIEWRVREIETGRDLPDLIKWSKFSGASWTKDGAGFYYSRFDEPSGDEALRSLNEYNKLYYHRLGTPQSA
;
A
#
# COMPACT_ATOMS: atom_id res chain seq x y z
N MET A 1 -57.22 12.46 -62.78
CA MET A 1 -56.52 11.16 -62.62
C MET A 1 -55.05 11.39 -62.98
N LYS A 2 -54.00 11.12 -62.21
CA LYS A 2 -53.75 10.65 -60.83
C LYS A 2 -52.41 11.32 -60.44
N ARG A 3 -52.28 11.82 -59.21
CA ARG A 3 -51.01 12.31 -58.64
C ARG A 3 -50.16 11.08 -58.24
N ALA A 4 -48.89 11.04 -58.64
CA ALA A 4 -47.94 10.04 -58.18
C ALA A 4 -46.95 10.71 -57.21
N PHE A 5 -47.01 10.29 -55.95
CA PHE A 5 -46.11 10.68 -54.87
C PHE A 5 -45.11 9.51 -54.72
N CYS A 6 -43.82 9.72 -55.01
CA CYS A 6 -42.78 8.75 -54.68
C CYS A 6 -42.43 8.90 -53.20
N PHE A 7 -42.82 7.91 -52.40
CA PHE A 7 -42.38 7.77 -51.01
C PHE A 7 -40.98 7.15 -50.99
N VAL A 8 -40.04 7.84 -50.34
CA VAL A 8 -38.74 7.29 -49.93
C VAL A 8 -38.98 6.42 -48.69
N THR A 9 -38.77 5.12 -48.80
CA THR A 9 -38.83 4.21 -47.65
C THR A 9 -37.47 4.17 -46.97
N LEU A 10 -37.37 4.83 -45.82
CA LEU A 10 -36.28 4.71 -44.85
C LEU A 10 -36.38 3.32 -44.20
N VAL A 11 -35.42 2.43 -44.45
CA VAL A 11 -35.33 1.15 -43.71
C VAL A 11 -34.67 1.42 -42.36
N ALA A 12 -35.41 1.13 -41.30
CA ALA A 12 -35.02 1.34 -39.92
C ALA A 12 -33.86 0.43 -39.48
N VAL A 13 -32.88 1.03 -38.82
CA VAL A 13 -31.90 0.34 -37.98
C VAL A 13 -32.53 0.09 -36.62
N ALA A 14 -32.65 -1.17 -36.19
CA ALA A 14 -32.85 -1.54 -34.80
C ALA A 14 -32.46 -3.02 -34.55
N ALA A 15 -31.16 -3.33 -34.62
CA ALA A 15 -30.62 -4.47 -33.88
C ALA A 15 -30.14 -3.94 -32.53
N ALA A 16 -31.09 -3.74 -31.61
CA ALA A 16 -30.78 -3.55 -30.21
C ALA A 16 -30.17 -4.86 -29.70
N GLY A 17 -28.91 -4.82 -29.29
CA GLY A 17 -28.24 -5.95 -28.67
C GLY A 17 -28.99 -6.36 -27.41
N CYS A 18 -29.61 -7.54 -27.43
CA CYS A 18 -29.86 -8.26 -26.19
C CYS A 18 -28.48 -8.55 -25.58
N ALA A 19 -28.13 -7.81 -24.53
CA ALA A 19 -27.05 -8.23 -23.66
C ALA A 19 -27.46 -9.59 -23.08
N GLU A 20 -26.77 -10.64 -23.50
CA GLU A 20 -26.90 -11.96 -22.90
C GLU A 20 -26.60 -11.83 -21.41
N GLN A 21 -27.59 -12.09 -20.56
CA GLN A 21 -27.36 -12.15 -19.12
C GLN A 21 -26.43 -13.32 -18.85
N ARG A 22 -25.14 -13.03 -18.66
CA ARG A 22 -24.17 -14.03 -18.22
C ARG A 22 -24.59 -14.52 -16.84
N HIS A 23 -25.01 -15.78 -16.78
CA HIS A 23 -25.23 -16.48 -15.52
C HIS A 23 -23.86 -16.85 -14.93
N PHE A 24 -23.58 -16.41 -13.71
CA PHE A 24 -22.36 -16.77 -13.00
C PHE A 24 -22.62 -17.92 -12.04
N GLU A 25 -21.70 -18.90 -12.04
CA GLU A 25 -21.62 -19.88 -10.98
C GLU A 25 -20.66 -19.33 -9.91
N TYR A 26 -21.23 -18.83 -8.82
CA TYR A 26 -20.45 -18.30 -7.70
C TYR A 26 -19.82 -19.42 -6.88
N PRO A 27 -18.60 -19.23 -6.34
CA PRO A 27 -18.03 -20.13 -5.34
C PRO A 27 -19.00 -20.35 -4.18
N VAL A 28 -19.16 -21.61 -3.79
CA VAL A 28 -20.05 -21.96 -2.68
C VAL A 28 -19.38 -21.57 -1.37
N ALA A 29 -19.87 -20.50 -0.72
CA ALA A 29 -19.56 -20.22 0.66
C ALA A 29 -20.48 -21.04 1.58
N HIS A 30 -19.94 -22.03 2.29
CA HIS A 30 -20.73 -22.79 3.24
C HIS A 30 -21.25 -21.87 4.37
N LYS A 31 -22.41 -22.22 4.93
CA LYS A 31 -23.01 -21.48 6.05
C LYS A 31 -22.81 -22.29 7.32
N GLY A 32 -22.01 -21.73 8.24
CA GLY A 32 -21.89 -22.21 9.61
C GLY A 32 -23.13 -21.87 10.45
N ASP A 33 -23.09 -22.27 11.71
CA ASP A 33 -24.17 -22.15 12.69
C ASP A 33 -23.85 -21.19 13.84
N VAL A 34 -22.78 -20.40 13.72
CA VAL A 34 -22.38 -19.41 14.73
C VAL A 34 -23.49 -18.37 14.92
N VAL A 35 -23.87 -18.14 16.18
CA VAL A 35 -24.86 -17.14 16.58
C VAL A 35 -24.37 -16.44 17.84
N ASP A 36 -24.13 -15.14 17.73
CA ASP A 36 -23.81 -14.31 18.88
C ASP A 36 -25.08 -13.81 19.58
N THR A 37 -24.97 -13.43 20.85
CA THR A 37 -26.08 -12.84 21.61
C THR A 37 -25.70 -11.48 22.13
N TYR A 38 -26.35 -10.44 21.60
CA TYR A 38 -26.15 -9.05 22.01
C TYR A 38 -27.37 -8.56 22.79
N HIS A 39 -27.20 -8.27 24.08
CA HIS A 39 -28.27 -7.77 24.96
C HIS A 39 -29.55 -8.64 24.91
N GLY A 40 -29.39 -9.96 24.84
CA GLY A 40 -30.50 -10.93 24.76
C GLY A 40 -31.03 -11.20 23.35
N THR A 41 -30.55 -10.48 22.32
CA THR A 41 -30.92 -10.70 20.92
C THR A 41 -29.91 -11.61 20.23
N LYS A 42 -30.39 -12.68 19.59
CA LYS A 42 -29.55 -13.61 18.81
C LYS A 42 -29.28 -13.06 17.41
N VAL A 43 -28.00 -13.05 16.99
CA VAL A 43 -27.54 -12.57 15.69
C VAL A 43 -26.69 -13.66 15.03
N PRO A 44 -27.19 -14.35 13.99
CA PRO A 44 -26.43 -15.35 13.25
C PRO A 44 -25.30 -14.74 12.42
N ASP A 45 -24.13 -15.37 12.47
CA ASP A 45 -22.97 -15.06 11.62
C ASP A 45 -22.51 -16.33 10.88
N PRO A 46 -23.21 -16.70 9.79
CA PRO A 46 -22.95 -17.97 9.10
C PRO A 46 -21.59 -18.02 8.38
N TYR A 47 -20.87 -16.91 8.30
CA TYR A 47 -19.60 -16.81 7.60
C TYR A 47 -18.42 -16.49 8.53
N ARG A 48 -18.59 -16.66 9.85
CA ARG A 48 -17.54 -16.47 10.86
C ARG A 48 -16.22 -17.16 10.51
N TRP A 49 -16.25 -18.29 9.82
CA TRP A 49 -15.06 -19.03 9.38
C TRP A 49 -14.14 -18.22 8.43
N LEU A 50 -14.69 -17.25 7.69
CA LEU A 50 -13.92 -16.33 6.84
C LEU A 50 -13.12 -15.29 7.63
N GLU A 51 -13.35 -15.14 8.94
CA GLU A 51 -12.52 -14.28 9.80
C GLU A 51 -11.11 -14.85 10.02
N ASP A 52 -10.87 -16.12 9.68
CA ASP A 52 -9.55 -16.75 9.65
C ASP A 52 -9.02 -16.88 8.21
N PRO A 53 -8.35 -15.85 7.65
CA PRO A 53 -7.83 -15.88 6.28
C PRO A 53 -6.72 -16.91 6.05
N ASP A 54 -6.13 -17.47 7.10
CA ASP A 54 -5.06 -18.47 7.00
C ASP A 54 -5.57 -19.91 7.03
N SER A 55 -6.84 -20.10 7.38
CA SER A 55 -7.47 -21.41 7.31
C SER A 55 -7.46 -21.94 5.86
N PRO A 56 -7.23 -23.26 5.65
CA PRO A 56 -7.27 -23.84 4.32
C PRO A 56 -8.59 -23.57 3.58
N GLU A 57 -9.69 -23.56 4.31
CA GLU A 57 -11.02 -23.31 3.75
C GLU A 57 -11.18 -21.87 3.25
N SER A 58 -10.73 -20.86 4.01
CA SER A 58 -10.76 -19.46 3.57
C SER A 58 -9.88 -19.24 2.36
N ARG A 59 -8.69 -19.86 2.31
CA ARG A 59 -7.79 -19.77 1.17
C ARG A 59 -8.40 -20.39 -0.09
N GLU A 60 -9.01 -21.58 0.02
CA GLU A 60 -9.70 -22.22 -1.10
C GLU A 60 -10.84 -21.35 -1.64
N TRP A 61 -11.62 -20.75 -0.74
CA TRP A 61 -12.70 -19.84 -1.14
C TRP A 61 -12.18 -18.55 -1.80
N ILE A 62 -11.14 -17.92 -1.25
CA ILE A 62 -10.49 -16.73 -1.83
C ILE A 62 -9.94 -17.04 -3.23
N GLU A 63 -9.30 -18.19 -3.41
CA GLU A 63 -8.78 -18.63 -4.72
C GLU A 63 -9.92 -18.82 -5.74
N ALA A 64 -11.03 -19.44 -5.31
CA ALA A 64 -12.21 -19.62 -6.17
C ALA A 64 -12.86 -18.30 -6.57
N GLU A 65 -12.99 -17.34 -5.64
CA GLU A 65 -13.50 -15.99 -5.90
C GLU A 65 -12.59 -15.20 -6.86
N ASN A 66 -11.27 -15.27 -6.64
CA ASN A 66 -10.29 -14.67 -7.54
C ASN A 66 -10.40 -15.28 -8.95
N LYS A 67 -10.52 -16.60 -9.06
CA LYS A 67 -10.66 -17.28 -10.36
C LYS A 67 -11.91 -16.84 -11.11
N LEU A 68 -13.06 -16.76 -10.44
CA LEU A 68 -14.30 -16.25 -11.06
C LEU A 68 -14.11 -14.80 -11.51
N THR A 69 -13.56 -13.96 -10.65
CA THR A 69 -13.37 -12.53 -10.90
C THR A 69 -12.42 -12.28 -12.07
N PHE A 70 -11.23 -12.87 -12.06
CA PHE A 70 -10.26 -12.72 -13.14
C PHE A 70 -10.77 -13.34 -14.45
N GLY A 71 -11.46 -14.49 -14.40
CA GLY A 71 -12.11 -15.07 -15.58
C GLY A 71 -13.15 -14.14 -16.22
N TYR A 72 -13.90 -13.39 -15.43
CA TYR A 72 -14.79 -12.35 -15.95
C TYR A 72 -14.01 -11.16 -16.54
N LEU A 73 -13.05 -10.64 -15.78
CA LEU A 73 -12.30 -9.43 -16.14
C LEU A 73 -11.44 -9.60 -17.40
N GLU A 74 -10.83 -10.78 -17.58
CA GLU A 74 -10.06 -11.13 -18.78
C GLU A 74 -10.93 -11.17 -20.04
N GLY A 75 -12.23 -11.46 -19.89
CA GLY A 75 -13.20 -11.45 -20.97
C GLY A 75 -13.63 -10.06 -21.44
N ILE A 76 -13.13 -8.97 -20.84
CA ILE A 76 -13.47 -7.58 -21.21
C ILE A 76 -12.51 -7.09 -22.30
N PRO A 77 -12.96 -6.90 -23.57
CA PRO A 77 -12.07 -6.57 -24.68
C PRO A 77 -11.31 -5.25 -24.53
N GLN A 78 -11.82 -4.32 -23.71
CA GLN A 78 -11.22 -3.01 -23.49
C GLN A 78 -10.15 -3.00 -22.40
N ARG A 79 -9.99 -4.08 -21.61
CA ARG A 79 -9.11 -4.11 -20.42
C ARG A 79 -7.66 -3.74 -20.76
N GLU A 80 -7.06 -4.39 -21.77
CA GLU A 80 -5.69 -4.10 -22.19
C GLU A 80 -5.52 -2.67 -22.72
N LYS A 81 -6.51 -2.17 -23.48
CA LYS A 81 -6.47 -0.80 -24.01
C LYS A 81 -6.53 0.24 -22.87
N ILE A 82 -7.34 -0.02 -21.85
CA ILE A 82 -7.42 0.83 -20.66
C ILE A 82 -6.10 0.78 -19.89
N GLN A 83 -5.57 -0.43 -19.63
CA GLN A 83 -4.29 -0.59 -18.94
C GLN A 83 -3.18 0.17 -19.65
N LYS A 84 -3.01 -0.04 -20.96
CA LYS A 84 -2.01 0.65 -21.78
C LYS A 84 -2.19 2.17 -21.71
N ARG A 85 -3.44 2.66 -21.82
CA ARG A 85 -3.70 4.10 -21.77
C ARG A 85 -3.38 4.69 -20.40
N LEU A 86 -3.68 3.98 -19.31
CA LEU A 86 -3.31 4.40 -17.97
C LEU A 86 -1.79 4.43 -17.80
N THR A 87 -1.07 3.38 -18.25
CA THR A 87 0.40 3.33 -18.21
C THR A 87 1.03 4.50 -18.98
N GLU A 88 0.55 4.79 -20.19
CA GLU A 88 1.02 5.94 -20.98
C GLU A 88 0.81 7.27 -20.25
N LEU A 89 -0.36 7.46 -19.63
CA LEU A 89 -0.70 8.69 -18.91
C LEU A 89 0.03 8.82 -17.57
N TRP A 90 0.42 7.69 -16.97
CA TRP A 90 1.13 7.67 -15.70
C TRP A 90 2.64 7.87 -15.87
N ASN A 91 3.18 7.57 -17.05
CA ASN A 91 4.62 7.61 -17.34
C ASN A 91 5.14 9.03 -17.63
N TYR A 92 5.22 9.85 -16.59
CA TYR A 92 5.85 11.16 -16.60
C TYR A 92 6.60 11.40 -15.30
N GLU A 93 7.61 12.27 -15.32
CA GLU A 93 8.38 12.60 -14.12
C GLU A 93 7.53 13.30 -13.07
N LYS A 94 7.65 12.85 -11.82
CA LYS A 94 6.91 13.38 -10.67
C LYS A 94 7.90 13.82 -9.61
N TYR A 95 7.67 14.98 -9.02
CA TYR A 95 8.48 15.55 -7.95
C TYR A 95 7.59 15.86 -6.75
N GLY A 96 8.08 15.51 -5.56
CA GLY A 96 7.55 16.01 -4.30
C GLY A 96 8.02 17.44 -4.05
N THR A 97 7.36 18.14 -3.13
CA THR A 97 7.79 19.48 -2.71
C THR A 97 9.09 19.35 -1.90
N PRO A 98 10.18 20.04 -2.26
CA PRO A 98 11.40 20.00 -1.49
C PRO A 98 11.21 20.68 -0.13
N TYR A 99 11.76 20.09 0.91
CA TYR A 99 11.90 20.75 2.22
C TYR A 99 13.36 20.75 2.65
N LYS A 100 13.70 21.69 3.53
CA LYS A 100 15.08 21.92 3.99
C LYS A 100 15.22 21.51 5.45
N GLN A 101 16.26 20.73 5.76
CA GLN A 101 16.62 20.32 7.11
C GLN A 101 18.13 20.05 7.18
N GLY A 102 18.80 20.36 8.29
CA GLY A 102 20.21 20.01 8.48
C GLY A 102 21.16 20.52 7.37
N GLY A 103 20.84 21.68 6.77
CA GLY A 103 21.64 22.26 5.68
C GLY A 103 21.49 21.60 4.30
N ARG A 104 20.52 20.68 4.13
CA ARG A 104 20.23 19.96 2.88
C ARG A 104 18.76 20.12 2.49
N TYR A 105 18.47 19.86 1.22
CA TYR A 105 17.11 19.67 0.71
C TYR A 105 16.81 18.19 0.57
N PHE A 106 15.56 17.82 0.79
CA PHE A 106 15.05 16.46 0.63
C PHE A 106 13.75 16.52 -0.16
N PHE A 107 13.59 15.59 -1.10
CA PHE A 107 12.39 15.51 -1.93
C PHE A 107 12.26 14.12 -2.55
N TYR A 108 11.02 13.75 -2.85
CA TYR A 108 10.73 12.56 -3.64
C TYR A 108 10.82 12.85 -5.14
N LYS A 109 11.32 11.88 -5.90
CA LYS A 109 11.20 11.86 -7.37
C LYS A 109 10.75 10.47 -7.82
N ASN A 110 9.93 10.42 -8.87
CA ASN A 110 9.59 9.19 -9.60
C ASN A 110 9.75 9.47 -11.10
N ASP A 111 10.49 8.63 -11.81
CA ASP A 111 10.79 8.85 -13.24
C ASP A 111 9.61 8.59 -14.19
N GLY A 112 8.52 8.01 -13.68
CA GLY A 112 7.36 7.65 -14.48
C GLY A 112 6.62 6.46 -13.90
N LEU A 113 7.26 5.31 -13.91
CA LEU A 113 6.64 4.01 -13.64
C LEU A 113 7.34 3.20 -12.55
N GLN A 114 8.30 3.79 -11.83
CA GLN A 114 8.82 3.19 -10.61
C GLN A 114 7.67 2.86 -9.64
N ASN A 115 7.74 1.67 -9.03
CA ASN A 115 6.74 1.20 -8.06
C ASN A 115 6.64 2.17 -6.88
N HIS A 116 7.79 2.67 -6.42
CA HIS A 116 7.89 3.65 -5.34
C HIS A 116 8.67 4.89 -5.79
N SER A 117 8.27 6.06 -5.30
CA SER A 117 9.10 7.26 -5.40
C SER A 117 10.39 7.10 -4.60
N VAL A 118 11.49 7.56 -5.18
CA VAL A 118 12.82 7.53 -4.58
C VAL A 118 13.04 8.83 -3.80
N LEU A 119 13.62 8.74 -2.61
CA LEU A 119 13.99 9.90 -1.81
C LEU A 119 15.39 10.38 -2.20
N TYR A 120 15.48 11.66 -2.57
CA TYR A 120 16.72 12.33 -2.94
C TYR A 120 17.13 13.37 -1.91
N THR A 121 18.43 13.71 -1.92
CA THR A 121 18.97 14.85 -1.16
C THR A 121 19.93 15.68 -2.01
N ALA A 122 20.00 16.98 -1.74
CA ALA A 122 20.92 17.92 -2.37
C ALA A 122 21.37 19.00 -1.38
N ARG A 123 22.57 19.58 -1.55
CA ARG A 123 23.04 20.69 -0.68
C ARG A 123 22.37 22.01 -1.07
N ASN A 124 22.15 22.24 -2.36
CA ASN A 124 21.41 23.36 -2.93
C ASN A 124 20.34 22.87 -3.92
N LEU A 125 19.36 23.71 -4.25
CA LEU A 125 18.29 23.36 -5.19
C LEU A 125 18.77 23.20 -6.64
N ASP A 126 19.89 23.85 -6.98
CA ASP A 126 20.49 23.80 -8.32
C ASP A 126 21.57 22.70 -8.44
N ASP A 127 21.88 22.00 -7.34
CA ASP A 127 22.86 20.90 -7.36
C ASP A 127 22.22 19.64 -7.97
N GLU A 128 23.04 18.82 -8.63
CA GLU A 128 22.62 17.48 -9.02
C GLU A 128 22.29 16.65 -7.76
N PRO A 129 21.06 16.15 -7.62
CA PRO A 129 20.65 15.47 -6.39
C PRO A 129 21.21 14.05 -6.34
N THR A 130 21.50 13.58 -5.11
CA THR A 130 21.92 12.20 -4.87
C THR A 130 20.76 11.38 -4.33
N VAL A 131 20.65 10.13 -4.75
CA VAL A 131 19.71 9.17 -4.15
C VAL A 131 20.07 8.98 -2.68
N LEU A 132 19.11 9.21 -1.79
CA LEU A 132 19.26 8.94 -0.36
C LEU A 132 18.69 7.58 -0.01
N ILE A 133 17.45 7.29 -0.41
CA ILE A 133 16.78 5.99 -0.19
C ILE A 133 15.96 5.63 -1.43
N ASP A 134 16.17 4.44 -1.96
CA ASP A 134 15.38 3.88 -3.07
C ASP A 134 14.57 2.66 -2.58
N PRO A 135 13.25 2.83 -2.32
CA PRO A 135 12.41 1.73 -1.85
C PRO A 135 12.21 0.62 -2.88
N ASN A 136 12.46 0.89 -4.18
CA ASN A 136 12.37 -0.14 -5.22
C ASN A 136 13.46 -1.22 -5.07
N THR A 137 14.46 -1.00 -4.22
CA THR A 137 15.51 -1.98 -3.90
C THR A 137 15.14 -2.91 -2.73
N PHE A 138 14.00 -2.67 -2.06
CA PHE A 138 13.63 -3.41 -0.86
C PHE A 138 12.97 -4.77 -1.15
N SER A 139 12.27 -4.89 -2.29
CA SER A 139 11.73 -6.15 -2.79
C SER A 139 11.69 -6.17 -4.32
N GLU A 140 11.74 -7.35 -4.91
CA GLU A 140 11.74 -7.52 -6.37
C GLU A 140 10.40 -7.10 -7.01
N ASP A 141 9.30 -7.26 -6.28
CA ASP A 141 7.93 -7.00 -6.73
C ASP A 141 7.42 -5.59 -6.34
N GLY A 142 8.21 -4.82 -5.59
CA GLY A 142 7.81 -3.51 -5.07
C GLY A 142 6.71 -3.55 -4.00
N THR A 143 6.50 -4.67 -3.31
CA THR A 143 5.53 -4.75 -2.19
C THR A 143 6.08 -4.23 -0.87
N VAL A 144 7.39 -3.95 -0.78
CA VAL A 144 8.01 -3.32 0.38
C VAL A 144 8.19 -1.82 0.11
N ALA A 145 7.55 -0.99 0.94
CA ALA A 145 7.48 0.46 0.78
C ALA A 145 8.24 1.18 1.91
N MET A 146 8.72 2.40 1.63
CA MET A 146 9.10 3.35 2.68
C MET A 146 7.88 4.18 3.06
N SER A 147 7.40 4.04 4.30
CA SER A 147 6.17 4.70 4.75
C SER A 147 6.40 6.15 5.22
N ASP A 148 7.51 6.41 5.89
CA ASP A 148 7.84 7.72 6.46
C ASP A 148 9.36 7.86 6.69
N TYR A 149 9.82 9.09 6.92
CA TYR A 149 11.20 9.38 7.32
C TYR A 149 11.31 10.68 8.11
N ALA A 150 12.32 10.76 8.97
CA ALA A 150 12.67 11.95 9.71
C ALA A 150 14.19 12.17 9.67
N VAL A 151 14.60 13.39 9.36
CA VAL A 151 16.01 13.81 9.29
C VAL A 151 16.40 14.44 10.63
N SER A 152 17.59 14.09 11.16
CA SER A 152 18.13 14.70 12.36
C SER A 152 18.35 16.22 12.18
N ASP A 153 18.25 16.99 13.26
CA ASP A 153 18.38 18.45 13.20
C ASP A 153 19.70 18.93 12.58
N ASP A 154 20.77 18.17 12.78
CA ASP A 154 22.10 18.43 12.22
C ASP A 154 22.32 17.85 10.82
N GLY A 155 21.34 17.15 10.24
CA GLY A 155 21.39 16.61 8.89
C GLY A 155 22.33 15.43 8.69
N LYS A 156 22.80 14.79 9.77
CA LYS A 156 23.72 13.64 9.68
C LYS A 156 23.00 12.32 9.47
N TYR A 157 21.79 12.17 10.02
CA TYR A 157 21.05 10.92 10.01
C TYR A 157 19.65 11.09 9.46
N VAL A 158 19.15 10.04 8.81
CA VAL A 158 17.74 9.86 8.50
C VAL A 158 17.25 8.58 9.16
N ALA A 159 16.20 8.69 9.95
CA ALA A 159 15.40 7.54 10.38
C ALA A 159 14.33 7.32 9.30
N TYR A 160 14.19 6.12 8.77
CA TYR A 160 13.19 5.80 7.75
C TYR A 160 12.45 4.53 8.13
N SER A 161 11.16 4.49 7.84
CA SER A 161 10.30 3.37 8.19
C SER A 161 9.97 2.52 6.97
N VAL A 162 10.04 1.20 7.12
CA VAL A 162 9.74 0.22 6.06
C VAL A 162 8.48 -0.56 6.44
N SER A 163 7.56 -0.72 5.48
CA SER A 163 6.35 -1.55 5.58
C SER A 163 6.37 -2.61 4.49
N GLU A 164 5.95 -3.83 4.82
CA GLU A 164 5.84 -4.96 3.90
C GLU A 164 4.37 -5.30 3.64
N GLY A 165 4.03 -5.58 2.37
CA GLY A 165 2.69 -6.04 1.98
C GLY A 165 1.57 -5.00 2.23
N GLY A 166 1.92 -3.72 2.40
CA GLY A 166 0.98 -2.67 2.76
C GLY A 166 0.46 -2.75 4.20
N SER A 167 1.15 -3.49 5.07
CA SER A 167 0.83 -3.56 6.50
C SER A 167 1.03 -2.21 7.18
N ASP A 168 0.18 -1.90 8.16
CA ASP A 168 0.37 -0.75 9.05
C ASP A 168 1.59 -0.91 9.98
N TRP A 169 2.08 -2.13 10.16
CA TRP A 169 3.32 -2.39 10.90
C TRP A 169 4.53 -1.87 10.12
N ILE A 170 5.41 -1.19 10.84
CA ILE A 170 6.64 -0.62 10.30
C ILE A 170 7.86 -1.00 11.14
N GLU A 171 8.99 -1.12 10.46
CA GLU A 171 10.32 -1.16 11.06
C GLU A 171 11.01 0.19 10.84
N TRP A 172 11.55 0.82 11.88
CA TRP A 172 12.46 1.97 11.69
C TRP A 172 13.91 1.50 11.55
N ARG A 173 14.59 2.08 10.58
CA ARG A 173 16.03 1.94 10.32
C ARG A 173 16.68 3.31 10.31
N VAL A 174 18.00 3.37 10.49
CA VAL A 174 18.74 4.64 10.49
C VAL A 174 19.86 4.60 9.45
N ARG A 175 19.97 5.65 8.64
CA ARG A 175 21.03 5.84 7.63
C ARG A 175 21.83 7.09 7.90
N GLU A 176 23.15 7.00 7.74
CA GLU A 176 24.04 8.15 7.68
C GLU A 176 23.92 8.81 6.31
N ILE A 177 23.53 10.10 6.27
CA ILE A 177 23.18 10.80 5.03
C ILE A 177 24.41 11.05 4.15
N GLU A 178 25.57 11.37 4.73
CA GLU A 178 26.76 11.69 3.96
C GLU A 178 27.32 10.47 3.22
N THR A 179 27.31 9.30 3.88
CA THR A 179 27.91 8.08 3.36
C THR A 179 26.90 7.16 2.67
N GLY A 180 25.60 7.36 2.92
CA GLY A 180 24.53 6.46 2.47
C GLY A 180 24.49 5.12 3.21
N ARG A 181 25.26 4.96 4.29
CA ARG A 181 25.40 3.70 5.02
C ARG A 181 24.31 3.55 6.08
N ASP A 182 23.63 2.41 6.08
CA ASP A 182 22.72 2.03 7.15
C ASP A 182 23.48 1.66 8.44
N LEU A 183 23.00 2.18 9.56
CA LEU A 183 23.44 1.83 10.90
C LEU A 183 22.77 0.52 11.35
N PRO A 184 23.31 -0.18 12.37
CA PRO A 184 22.72 -1.43 12.87
C PRO A 184 21.39 -1.22 13.63
N ASP A 185 20.97 0.03 13.83
CA ASP A 185 19.73 0.42 14.50
C ASP A 185 18.50 -0.13 13.77
N LEU A 186 17.73 -0.97 14.46
CA LEU A 186 16.48 -1.54 13.98
C LEU A 186 15.44 -1.51 15.09
N ILE A 187 14.31 -0.87 14.81
CA ILE A 187 13.19 -0.75 15.74
C ILE A 187 12.00 -1.48 15.12
N LYS A 188 11.57 -2.56 15.77
CA LYS A 188 10.42 -3.37 15.36
C LYS A 188 9.15 -2.97 16.10
N TRP A 189 8.02 -3.47 15.60
CA TRP A 189 6.71 -3.35 16.26
C TRP A 189 6.24 -1.90 16.40
N SER A 190 6.72 -1.01 15.53
CA SER A 190 6.20 0.34 15.42
C SER A 190 4.98 0.33 14.50
N LYS A 191 3.99 1.17 14.82
CA LYS A 191 2.74 1.30 14.07
C LYS A 191 2.11 2.64 14.43
N PHE A 192 1.56 3.34 13.44
CA PHE A 192 0.97 4.68 13.62
C PHE A 192 1.92 5.67 14.34
N SER A 193 3.20 5.64 13.99
CA SER A 193 4.25 6.45 14.62
C SER A 193 5.07 7.17 13.57
N GLY A 194 5.50 8.38 13.89
CA GLY A 194 6.66 9.03 13.26
C GLY A 194 7.94 8.81 14.09
N ALA A 195 9.03 9.45 13.66
CA ALA A 195 10.28 9.55 14.44
C ALA A 195 10.57 11.03 14.74
N SER A 196 10.75 11.37 16.02
CA SER A 196 11.04 12.74 16.46
C SER A 196 12.42 12.83 17.08
N TRP A 197 13.39 13.33 16.32
CA TRP A 197 14.78 13.47 16.76
C TRP A 197 14.94 14.42 17.95
N THR A 198 15.84 14.05 18.87
CA THR A 198 16.32 14.97 19.90
C THR A 198 17.24 16.02 19.28
N LYS A 199 17.29 17.21 19.89
CA LYS A 199 18.07 18.36 19.40
C LYS A 199 19.58 18.11 19.35
N ASP A 200 20.08 17.18 20.14
CA ASP A 200 21.49 16.75 20.15
C ASP A 200 21.81 15.68 19.10
N GLY A 201 20.81 15.18 18.36
CA GLY A 201 20.96 14.11 17.36
C GLY A 201 21.32 12.75 17.96
N ALA A 202 21.21 12.57 19.28
CA ALA A 202 21.58 11.33 19.96
C ALA A 202 20.58 10.18 19.74
N GLY A 203 19.36 10.49 19.31
CA GLY A 203 18.28 9.53 19.17
C GLY A 203 16.96 10.18 18.77
N PHE A 204 15.88 9.39 18.79
CA PHE A 204 14.54 9.86 18.45
C PHE A 204 13.46 9.18 19.29
N TYR A 205 12.38 9.92 19.52
CA TYR A 205 11.15 9.37 20.08
C TYR A 205 10.32 8.69 19.00
N TYR A 206 9.71 7.57 19.35
CA TYR A 206 8.83 6.78 18.50
C TYR A 206 7.79 6.05 19.35
N SER A 207 6.72 5.57 18.74
CA SER A 207 5.70 4.75 19.39
C SER A 207 5.75 3.33 18.87
N ARG A 208 5.53 2.35 19.76
CA ARG A 208 5.41 0.94 19.40
C ARG A 208 4.38 0.24 20.27
N PHE A 209 3.99 -0.93 19.81
CA PHE A 209 3.18 -1.87 20.56
C PHE A 209 4.06 -2.99 21.11
N ASP A 210 3.47 -3.84 21.93
CA ASP A 210 4.13 -5.08 22.30
C ASP A 210 4.26 -6.00 21.09
N GLU A 211 5.31 -6.82 21.12
CA GLU A 211 5.52 -7.85 20.13
C GLU A 211 4.32 -8.82 20.17
N PRO A 212 3.62 -9.03 19.05
CA PRO A 212 2.50 -9.97 18.98
C PRO A 212 2.97 -11.38 19.31
N SER A 213 2.12 -12.16 19.98
CA SER A 213 2.37 -13.58 20.21
C SER A 213 1.99 -14.40 18.98
N GLY A 214 2.94 -15.16 18.41
CA GLY A 214 2.69 -16.03 17.26
C GLY A 214 2.35 -15.25 15.98
N ASP A 215 1.52 -15.84 15.12
CA ASP A 215 1.19 -15.30 13.80
C ASP A 215 0.01 -14.29 13.83
N GLU A 216 -0.38 -13.81 15.02
CA GLU A 216 -1.55 -12.93 15.18
C GLU A 216 -1.28 -11.46 14.86
N ALA A 217 -0.07 -11.09 14.41
CA ALA A 217 0.32 -9.69 14.21
C ALA A 217 -0.67 -8.88 13.35
N LEU A 218 -1.34 -9.50 12.38
CA LEU A 218 -2.31 -8.85 11.51
C LEU A 218 -3.75 -8.85 12.05
N ARG A 219 -4.02 -9.55 13.16
CA ARG A 219 -5.37 -9.80 13.69
C ARG A 219 -5.56 -9.28 15.12
N SER A 220 -4.51 -9.28 15.93
CA SER A 220 -4.60 -8.85 17.32
C SER A 220 -5.05 -7.39 17.40
N LEU A 221 -5.85 -7.09 18.43
CA LEU A 221 -6.22 -5.72 18.76
C LEU A 221 -4.96 -4.93 19.09
N ASN A 222 -4.84 -3.72 18.53
CA ASN A 222 -3.73 -2.82 18.83
C ASN A 222 -4.05 -2.08 20.14
N GLU A 223 -3.65 -2.65 21.27
CA GLU A 223 -3.84 -2.06 22.60
C GLU A 223 -2.50 -1.61 23.21
N TYR A 224 -2.55 -0.65 24.15
CA TYR A 224 -1.38 -0.22 24.93
C TYR A 224 -0.22 0.34 24.08
N ASN A 225 -0.50 1.25 23.15
CA ASN A 225 0.54 2.01 22.46
C ASN A 225 1.46 2.72 23.47
N LYS A 226 2.78 2.61 23.27
CA LYS A 226 3.80 3.11 24.19
C LYS A 226 4.76 4.05 23.45
N LEU A 227 5.05 5.19 24.07
CA LEU A 227 6.10 6.10 23.63
C LEU A 227 7.46 5.64 24.18
N TYR A 228 8.44 5.53 23.30
CA TYR A 228 9.81 5.15 23.59
C TYR A 228 10.79 6.20 23.08
N TYR A 229 12.01 6.16 23.62
CA TYR A 229 13.16 6.86 23.08
C TYR A 229 14.19 5.82 22.63
N HIS A 230 14.63 5.92 21.38
CA HIS A 230 15.73 5.10 20.86
C HIS A 230 17.00 5.93 20.83
N ARG A 231 18.07 5.45 21.49
CA ARG A 231 19.40 6.05 21.39
C ARG A 231 20.16 5.40 20.24
N LEU A 232 20.83 6.20 19.41
CA LEU A 232 21.61 5.67 18.30
C LEU A 232 22.73 4.72 18.76
N GLY A 233 22.90 3.64 18.03
CA GLY A 233 23.91 2.62 18.27
C GLY A 233 23.62 1.68 19.44
N THR A 234 22.43 1.76 20.05
CA THR A 234 22.00 0.81 21.10
C THR A 234 20.98 -0.19 20.54
N PRO A 235 20.86 -1.40 21.11
CA PRO A 235 19.76 -2.30 20.77
C PRO A 235 18.41 -1.66 21.16
N GLN A 236 17.33 -2.08 20.51
CA GLN A 236 15.96 -1.59 20.81
C GLN A 236 15.53 -1.83 22.28
N SER A 237 16.16 -2.79 22.96
CA SER A 237 15.86 -3.16 24.35
C SER A 237 16.57 -2.32 25.42
N ALA A 238 17.41 -1.36 25.02
CA ALA A 238 18.19 -0.52 25.94
C ALA A 238 17.36 0.49 26.74
#